data_AF-A0A2N5KB77-F1
#
_entry.id   AF-A0A2N5KB77-F1
#
_cell.length_a   1.000
_cell.length_b   1.000
_cell.length_c   1.000
_cell.angle_alpha   90.00
_cell.angle_beta   90.00
_cell.angle_gamma   90.00
#
_symmetry.space_group_name_H-M   'P 1'
#
loop_
_entity.id
_entity.type
_entity.pdbx_description
1 polymer ?
#
loop_
_entity_poly.entity_id
_entity_poly.type
_entity_poly.pdbx_seq_one_letter_code
_entity_poly.pdbx_strand_id
1 'polypeptide(L)'
;MNNEPPKQKRRFEGLRSSKHVQRRLKKIESATLRHAHKFIFQRWKNVQEVRRHALAWLMLVGVLIGSLVLQSAAIQRSYQVVTAAESGTYAEGVLGQLDSLNPIFATTHPERSASKLLFSGLLSYDASGALKTDLAESWQVSEDGRQYTVVLKDDLKWQDGAPITSKDV
;
A
#
# COMPACT_ATOMS: atom_id res chain seq x y z
N MET A 1 92.65 58.71 -11.58
CA MET A 1 92.12 58.73 -10.21
C MET A 1 90.71 58.16 -10.22
N ASN A 2 90.49 57.10 -9.45
CA ASN A 2 89.19 56.45 -9.24
C ASN A 2 88.15 57.42 -8.66
N ASN A 3 86.88 57.22 -9.01
CA ASN A 3 85.77 56.91 -8.08
C ASN A 3 84.41 57.33 -8.68
N GLU A 4 83.62 56.35 -9.15
CA GLU A 4 82.15 56.45 -9.12
C GLU A 4 81.64 56.24 -7.68
N PRO A 5 80.46 56.80 -7.32
CA PRO A 5 79.60 56.19 -6.31
C PRO A 5 78.20 55.81 -6.87
N PRO A 6 77.47 54.89 -6.20
CA PRO A 6 76.62 53.91 -6.87
C PRO A 6 75.10 54.15 -6.77
N LYS A 7 74.37 53.43 -7.64
CA LYS A 7 72.90 53.29 -7.73
C LYS A 7 72.27 52.75 -6.45
N GLN A 8 71.24 53.44 -5.94
CA GLN A 8 70.43 53.03 -4.80
C GLN A 8 69.24 52.17 -5.25
N LYS A 9 69.26 50.85 -4.98
CA LYS A 9 68.10 49.95 -5.12
C LYS A 9 67.30 49.95 -3.81
N ARG A 10 66.04 50.39 -3.85
CA ARG A 10 65.08 50.21 -2.74
C ARG A 10 64.77 48.72 -2.59
N ARG A 11 65.06 48.18 -1.40
CA ARG A 11 64.92 46.78 -1.03
C ARG A 11 63.79 46.68 0.00
N PHE A 12 62.79 45.86 -0.28
CA PHE A 12 61.73 45.53 0.67
C PHE A 12 62.35 45.00 1.97
N GLU A 13 62.09 45.68 3.09
CA GLU A 13 62.48 45.24 4.43
C GLU A 13 61.43 44.26 4.97
N GLY A 14 61.85 43.00 5.14
CA GLY A 14 61.05 41.97 5.78
C GLY A 14 60.91 42.21 7.29
N LEU A 15 59.68 42.12 7.78
CA LEU A 15 59.31 42.06 9.19
C LEU A 15 60.16 41.02 9.93
N ARG A 16 61.17 41.48 10.68
CA ARG A 16 61.93 40.65 11.61
C ARG A 16 61.01 40.19 12.75
N SER A 17 60.54 38.96 12.63
CA SER A 17 59.89 38.19 13.70
C SER A 17 60.77 38.18 14.96
N SER A 18 60.43 39.04 15.93
CA SER A 18 61.08 39.09 17.23
C SER A 18 60.83 37.80 18.00
N LYS A 19 61.90 37.17 18.50
CA LYS A 19 61.87 35.96 19.36
C LYS A 19 60.91 36.10 20.55
N HIS A 20 60.61 37.33 20.97
CA HIS A 20 59.67 37.62 22.05
C HIS A 20 58.20 37.35 21.66
N VAL A 21 57.82 37.66 20.42
CA VAL A 21 56.46 37.42 19.89
C VAL A 21 56.21 35.91 19.77
N GLN A 22 57.18 35.16 19.26
CA GLN A 22 57.09 33.70 19.17
C GLN A 22 56.95 33.02 20.54
N ARG A 23 57.64 33.51 21.58
CA ARG A 23 57.51 32.99 22.95
C ARG A 23 56.13 33.25 23.55
N ARG A 24 55.53 34.43 23.28
CA ARG A 24 54.17 34.74 23.73
C ARG A 24 53.12 33.91 22.99
N LEU A 25 53.28 33.72 21.69
CA LEU A 25 52.39 32.86 20.89
C LEU A 25 52.45 31.40 21.35
N LYS A 26 53.63 30.84 21.62
CA LYS A 26 53.76 29.48 22.21
C LYS A 26 53.10 29.37 23.59
N LYS A 27 53.15 30.43 24.40
CA LYS A 27 52.49 30.45 25.72
C LYS A 27 50.97 30.45 25.58
N ILE A 28 50.44 31.25 24.65
CA ILE A 28 49.00 31.31 24.34
C ILE A 28 48.53 29.97 23.76
N GLU A 29 49.26 29.39 22.82
CA GLU A 29 49.00 28.08 22.23
C GLU A 29 48.99 26.96 23.28
N SER A 30 49.95 26.97 24.20
CA SER A 30 49.96 25.99 25.30
C SER A 30 48.86 26.22 26.33
N ALA A 31 48.35 27.45 26.47
CA ALA A 31 47.26 27.77 27.39
C ALA A 31 45.90 27.38 26.79
N THR A 32 45.70 27.64 25.49
CA THR A 32 44.51 27.22 24.74
C THR A 32 44.46 25.70 24.58
N LEU A 33 45.60 25.03 24.30
CA LEU A 33 45.67 23.57 24.26
C LEU A 33 45.42 22.92 25.63
N ARG A 34 45.95 23.51 26.72
CA ARG A 34 45.65 23.02 28.08
C ARG A 34 44.19 23.18 28.46
N HIS A 35 43.55 24.28 28.06
CA HIS A 35 42.12 24.50 28.30
C HIS A 35 41.24 23.56 27.47
N ALA A 36 41.58 23.37 26.18
CA ALA A 36 40.87 22.47 25.29
C ALA A 36 40.94 21.01 25.79
N HIS A 37 42.11 20.55 26.22
CA HIS A 37 42.26 19.19 26.73
C HIS A 37 41.45 18.96 28.01
N LYS A 38 41.38 19.95 28.92
CA LYS A 38 40.58 19.84 30.15
C LYS A 38 39.07 19.79 29.86
N PHE A 39 38.57 20.60 28.93
CA PHE A 39 37.13 20.67 28.63
C PHE A 39 36.64 19.55 27.72
N ILE A 40 37.46 19.12 26.75
CA ILE A 40 37.07 18.10 25.77
C ILE A 40 37.06 16.71 26.40
N PHE A 41 38.02 16.39 27.28
CA PHE A 41 38.09 15.07 27.91
C PHE A 41 37.16 14.91 29.12
N GLN A 42 36.81 15.98 29.85
CA GLN A 42 35.87 15.88 30.98
C GLN A 42 34.42 15.60 30.54
N ARG A 43 34.01 16.01 29.32
CA ARG A 43 32.67 15.75 28.78
C ARG A 43 32.50 14.39 28.10
N TRP A 44 33.58 13.60 27.99
CA TRP A 44 33.51 12.26 27.39
C TRP A 44 32.63 11.29 28.20
N LYS A 45 32.48 11.51 29.51
CA LYS A 45 31.56 10.75 30.35
C LYS A 45 30.08 10.97 29.99
N ASN A 46 29.73 12.15 29.46
CA ASN A 46 28.35 12.47 29.07
C ASN A 46 27.97 11.88 27.71
N VAL A 47 28.94 11.49 26.87
CA VAL A 47 28.67 10.82 25.58
C VAL A 47 27.99 9.46 25.81
N GLN A 48 28.31 8.77 26.91
CA GLN A 48 27.65 7.52 27.28
C GLN A 48 26.20 7.73 27.77
N GLU A 49 25.92 8.80 28.51
CA GLU A 49 24.55 9.15 28.92
C GLU A 49 23.70 9.62 27.75
N VAL A 50 24.25 10.49 26.90
CA VAL A 50 23.57 10.97 25.69
C VAL A 50 23.26 9.81 24.74
N ARG A 51 24.15 8.81 24.61
CA ARG A 51 23.88 7.60 23.82
C ARG A 51 22.65 6.84 24.33
N ARG A 52 22.49 6.70 25.66
CA ARG A 52 21.33 6.03 26.25
C ARG A 52 20.03 6.78 25.96
N HIS A 53 20.06 8.11 26.06
CA HIS A 53 18.90 8.94 25.72
C HIS A 53 18.60 8.96 24.22
N ALA A 54 19.61 9.01 23.36
CA ALA A 54 19.44 8.96 21.91
C ALA A 54 18.85 7.62 21.44
N LEU A 55 19.31 6.49 22.01
CA LEU A 55 18.73 5.18 21.71
C LEU A 55 17.28 5.07 22.22
N ALA A 56 16.98 5.60 23.42
CA ALA A 56 15.62 5.63 23.94
C ALA A 56 14.68 6.47 23.04
N TRP A 57 15.14 7.62 22.55
CA TRP A 57 14.39 8.45 21.61
C TRP A 57 14.17 7.76 20.26
N LEU A 58 15.19 7.10 19.71
CA LEU A 58 15.04 6.35 18.46
C LEU A 58 14.06 5.17 18.60
N MET A 59 14.09 4.47 19.73
CA MET A 59 13.14 3.40 20.02
C MET A 59 11.71 3.96 20.14
N LEU A 60 11.53 5.08 20.84
CA LEU A 60 10.23 5.74 21.00
C LEU A 60 9.66 6.18 19.65
N VAL A 61 10.48 6.80 18.79
CA VAL A 61 10.08 7.20 17.43
C VAL A 61 9.74 5.99 16.57
N GLY A 62 10.53 4.91 16.65
CA GLY A 62 10.24 3.67 15.95
C GLY A 62 8.91 3.04 16.36
N VAL A 63 8.59 3.03 17.67
CA VAL A 63 7.31 2.54 18.19
C VAL A 63 6.14 3.41 17.71
N LEU A 64 6.29 4.74 17.68
CA LEU A 64 5.25 5.64 17.17
C LEU A 64 4.97 5.41 15.68
N ILE A 65 6.02 5.28 14.86
CA ILE A 65 5.88 5.00 13.43
C ILE A 65 5.23 3.63 13.21
N GLY A 66 5.68 2.60 13.94
CA GLY A 66 5.10 1.26 13.86
C GLY A 66 3.62 1.24 14.24
N SER A 67 3.25 1.95 15.31
CA SER A 67 1.85 2.10 15.74
C SER A 67 0.99 2.80 14.68
N LEU A 68 1.52 3.86 14.05
CA LEU A 68 0.81 4.57 12.99
C LEU A 68 0.57 3.68 11.76
N VAL A 69 1.56 2.89 11.35
CA VAL A 69 1.44 1.94 10.23
C VAL A 69 0.43 0.83 10.55
N LEU A 70 0.43 0.32 11.78
CA LEU A 70 -0.54 -0.68 12.22
C LEU A 70 -1.96 -0.12 12.24
N GLN A 71 -2.14 1.11 12.74
CA GLN A 71 -3.43 1.80 12.74
C GLN A 71 -3.91 2.10 11.31
N SER A 72 -3.04 2.60 10.43
CA SER A 72 -3.41 2.89 9.04
C SER A 72 -3.83 1.63 8.29
N ALA A 73 -3.13 0.50 8.51
CA ALA A 73 -3.49 -0.77 7.91
C ALA A 73 -4.83 -1.32 8.45
N ALA A 74 -5.09 -1.15 9.75
CA ALA A 74 -6.34 -1.57 10.36
C ALA A 74 -7.53 -0.75 9.83
N ILE A 75 -7.36 0.58 9.74
CA ILE A 75 -8.34 1.52 9.18
C ILE A 75 -8.59 1.20 7.70
N GLN A 76 -7.55 1.00 6.90
CA GLN A 76 -7.72 0.71 5.47
C GLN A 76 -8.51 -0.59 5.22
N ARG A 77 -8.40 -1.59 6.11
CA ARG A 77 -9.24 -2.80 6.04
C ARG A 77 -10.72 -2.51 6.37
N SER A 78 -11.01 -1.60 7.30
CA SER A 78 -12.40 -1.29 7.69
C SER A 78 -13.12 -0.34 6.73
N TYR A 79 -12.40 0.45 5.93
CA TYR A 79 -12.97 1.37 4.92
C TYR A 79 -13.00 0.81 3.49
N GLN A 80 -12.57 -0.45 3.27
CA GLN A 80 -12.79 -1.12 1.99
C GLN A 80 -14.23 -1.61 1.88
N VAL A 81 -15.12 -0.74 1.40
CA VAL A 81 -16.42 -1.18 0.88
C VAL A 81 -16.18 -1.71 -0.53
N VAL A 82 -16.44 -2.99 -0.76
CA VAL A 82 -16.44 -3.58 -2.10
C VAL A 82 -17.56 -2.88 -2.89
N THR A 83 -17.20 -1.82 -3.60
CA THR A 83 -18.11 -1.16 -4.54
C THR A 83 -17.97 -1.91 -5.86
N ALA A 84 -18.99 -2.70 -6.20
CA ALA A 84 -19.13 -3.17 -7.57
C ALA A 84 -19.22 -1.92 -8.46
N ALA A 85 -18.44 -1.86 -9.53
CA ALA A 85 -18.58 -0.79 -10.51
C ALA A 85 -20.05 -0.76 -10.98
N GLU A 86 -20.74 0.37 -10.79
CA GLU A 86 -22.19 0.51 -11.03
C GLU A 86 -22.62 0.24 -12.48
N SER A 87 -21.68 0.09 -13.41
CA SER A 87 -21.93 -0.50 -14.72
C SER A 87 -20.68 -1.23 -15.20
N GLY A 88 -20.85 -2.50 -15.56
CA GLY A 88 -19.81 -3.33 -16.17
C GLY A 88 -20.38 -3.99 -17.41
N THR A 89 -19.63 -3.95 -18.51
CA THR A 89 -19.95 -4.78 -19.69
C THR A 89 -19.30 -6.14 -19.49
N TYR A 90 -20.10 -7.20 -19.48
CA TYR A 90 -19.61 -8.58 -19.57
C TYR A 90 -19.51 -8.97 -21.05
N ALA A 91 -18.33 -9.42 -21.48
CA ALA A 91 -18.10 -9.93 -22.82
C ALA A 91 -17.53 -11.35 -22.72
N GLU A 92 -18.21 -12.29 -23.37
CA GLU A 92 -17.81 -13.71 -23.45
C GLU A 92 -17.67 -14.10 -24.91
N GLY A 93 -16.53 -14.71 -25.25
CA GLY A 93 -16.33 -15.33 -26.56
C GLY A 93 -16.75 -16.79 -26.52
N VAL A 94 -17.68 -17.19 -27.39
CA VAL A 94 -18.10 -18.58 -27.52
C VAL A 94 -17.80 -19.08 -28.92
N LEU A 95 -17.31 -20.32 -29.02
CA LEU A 95 -17.00 -20.97 -30.29
C LEU A 95 -18.23 -21.71 -30.82
N GLY A 96 -18.61 -21.42 -32.08
CA GLY A 96 -19.73 -22.06 -32.77
C GLY A 96 -20.79 -21.07 -33.23
N GLN A 97 -21.80 -21.58 -33.92
CA GLN A 97 -22.96 -20.80 -34.37
C GLN A 97 -24.08 -20.87 -33.33
N LEU A 98 -24.86 -19.79 -33.24
CA LEU A 98 -26.04 -19.71 -32.41
C LEU A 98 -27.28 -19.79 -33.32
N ASP A 99 -27.92 -20.96 -33.36
CA ASP A 99 -29.06 -21.21 -34.25
C ASP A 99 -30.42 -20.94 -33.59
N SER A 100 -30.51 -21.16 -32.27
CA SER A 100 -31.73 -20.95 -31.50
C SER A 100 -31.46 -20.25 -30.17
N LEU A 101 -32.40 -19.38 -29.76
CA LEU A 101 -32.43 -18.77 -28.42
C LEU A 101 -33.46 -19.45 -27.50
N ASN A 102 -34.16 -20.47 -27.97
CA ASN A 102 -35.15 -21.17 -27.16
C ASN A 102 -34.43 -22.12 -26.17
N PRO A 103 -34.59 -21.92 -24.85
CA PRO A 103 -33.86 -22.68 -23.85
C PRO A 103 -34.19 -24.18 -23.87
N ILE A 104 -35.39 -24.56 -24.35
CA ILE A 104 -35.82 -25.97 -24.46
C ILE A 104 -35.05 -26.71 -25.55
N PHE A 105 -34.57 -26.00 -26.57
CA PHE A 105 -33.86 -26.58 -27.70
C PHE A 105 -32.35 -26.31 -27.67
N ALA A 106 -31.84 -25.67 -26.62
CA ALA A 106 -30.42 -25.34 -26.50
C ALA A 106 -29.57 -26.59 -26.28
N THR A 107 -28.87 -27.04 -27.33
CA THR A 107 -28.05 -28.26 -27.28
C THR A 107 -26.57 -27.97 -27.39
N THR A 108 -26.20 -26.95 -28.18
CA THR A 108 -24.81 -26.54 -28.41
C THR A 108 -24.28 -25.64 -27.29
N HIS A 109 -22.96 -25.43 -27.25
CA HIS A 109 -22.34 -24.59 -26.22
C HIS A 109 -22.76 -23.11 -26.31
N PRO A 110 -22.76 -22.45 -27.50
CA PRO A 110 -23.28 -21.09 -27.65
C PRO A 110 -24.71 -20.93 -27.17
N GLU A 111 -25.59 -21.87 -27.53
CA GLU A 111 -27.01 -21.83 -27.14
C GLU A 111 -27.19 -21.97 -25.62
N ARG A 112 -26.44 -22.86 -24.97
CA ARG A 112 -26.49 -23.03 -23.51
C ARG A 112 -25.94 -21.80 -22.79
N SER A 113 -24.86 -21.19 -23.29
CA SER A 113 -24.34 -19.94 -22.74
C SER A 113 -25.36 -18.81 -22.87
N ALA A 114 -25.95 -18.62 -24.06
CA ALA A 114 -27.00 -17.62 -24.28
C ALA A 114 -28.23 -17.88 -23.39
N SER A 115 -28.68 -19.13 -23.29
CA SER A 115 -29.81 -19.53 -22.44
C SER A 115 -29.59 -19.16 -20.97
N LYS A 116 -28.40 -19.44 -20.41
CA LYS A 116 -28.05 -19.08 -19.02
C LYS A 116 -28.00 -17.58 -18.76
N LEU A 117 -27.78 -16.76 -19.78
CA LEU A 117 -27.77 -15.30 -19.66
C LEU A 117 -29.16 -14.69 -19.79
N LEU A 118 -30.05 -15.33 -20.55
CA LEU A 118 -31.39 -14.81 -20.87
C LEU A 118 -32.49 -15.35 -19.95
N PHE A 119 -32.32 -16.55 -19.40
CA PHE A 119 -33.34 -17.23 -18.62
C PHE A 119 -32.83 -17.63 -17.24
N SER A 120 -33.68 -17.47 -16.23
CA SER A 120 -33.44 -17.94 -14.87
C SER A 120 -34.01 -19.34 -14.65
N GLY A 121 -33.36 -20.11 -13.78
CA GLY A 121 -33.83 -21.43 -13.36
C GLY A 121 -34.38 -21.40 -11.94
N LEU A 122 -34.96 -22.51 -11.46
CA LEU A 122 -35.31 -22.62 -10.04
C LEU A 122 -34.07 -22.53 -9.15
N LEU A 123 -33.00 -23.20 -9.56
CA LEU A 123 -31.71 -23.27 -8.88
C LEU A 123 -30.59 -22.97 -9.87
N SER A 124 -29.45 -22.54 -9.35
CA SER A 124 -28.25 -22.21 -10.12
C SER A 124 -27.01 -22.72 -9.38
N TYR A 125 -25.83 -22.57 -9.98
CA TYR A 125 -24.57 -22.93 -9.36
C TYR A 125 -23.78 -21.66 -9.01
N ASP A 126 -23.10 -21.67 -7.86
CA ASP A 126 -22.15 -20.63 -7.51
C ASP A 126 -20.74 -20.90 -8.08
N ALA A 127 -19.80 -20.00 -7.80
CA ALA A 127 -18.42 -20.12 -8.28
C ALA A 127 -17.67 -21.33 -7.70
N SER A 128 -18.15 -21.93 -6.60
CA SER A 128 -17.62 -23.15 -6.03
C SER A 128 -18.23 -24.42 -6.64
N GLY A 129 -19.25 -24.27 -7.50
CA GLY A 129 -20.04 -25.38 -8.04
C GLY A 129 -21.10 -25.89 -7.06
N ALA A 130 -21.32 -25.20 -5.94
CA ALA A 130 -22.40 -25.53 -5.02
C ALA A 130 -23.73 -25.02 -5.57
N LEU A 131 -24.80 -25.75 -5.26
CA LEU A 131 -26.15 -25.38 -5.65
C LEU A 131 -26.61 -24.19 -4.82
N LYS A 132 -27.12 -23.15 -5.48
CA LYS A 132 -27.74 -21.98 -4.89
C LYS A 132 -29.14 -21.77 -5.45
N THR A 133 -29.95 -21.00 -4.74
CA THR A 133 -31.29 -20.64 -5.20
C THR A 133 -31.24 -19.52 -6.24
N ASP A 134 -32.15 -19.57 -7.22
CA ASP A 134 -32.33 -18.52 -8.24
C ASP A 134 -33.79 -18.03 -8.22
N LEU A 135 -34.70 -18.57 -9.03
CA LEU A 135 -36.14 -18.26 -8.89
C LEU A 135 -36.76 -18.84 -7.60
N ALA A 136 -36.21 -19.95 -7.09
CA ALA A 136 -36.66 -20.51 -5.83
C ALA A 136 -36.24 -19.62 -4.65
N GLU A 137 -37.07 -19.53 -3.63
CA GLU A 137 -36.69 -19.07 -2.29
C GLU A 137 -36.09 -20.23 -1.49
N SER A 138 -36.76 -21.38 -1.52
CA SER A 138 -36.32 -22.60 -0.83
C SER A 138 -36.79 -23.86 -1.56
N TRP A 139 -36.17 -24.99 -1.25
CA TRP A 139 -36.60 -26.28 -1.76
C TRP A 139 -36.36 -27.37 -0.70
N GLN A 140 -37.20 -28.40 -0.71
CA GLN A 140 -37.13 -29.54 0.18
C GLN A 140 -37.31 -30.83 -0.60
N VAL A 141 -36.64 -31.88 -0.13
CA VAL A 141 -36.76 -33.23 -0.69
C VAL A 141 -37.41 -34.11 0.37
N SER A 142 -38.37 -34.94 -0.05
CA SER A 142 -38.94 -35.98 0.81
C SER A 142 -37.88 -37.01 1.23
N GLU A 143 -38.14 -37.71 2.34
CA GLU A 143 -37.22 -38.74 2.87
C GLU A 143 -36.92 -39.85 1.84
N ASP A 144 -37.86 -40.17 0.97
CA ASP A 144 -37.70 -41.17 -0.10
C ASP A 144 -36.99 -40.64 -1.35
N GLY A 145 -36.68 -39.35 -1.42
CA GLY A 145 -36.01 -38.71 -2.54
C GLY A 145 -36.86 -38.51 -3.80
N ARG A 146 -38.18 -38.73 -3.72
CA ARG A 146 -39.07 -38.75 -4.90
C ARG A 146 -39.92 -37.50 -5.07
N GLN A 147 -40.10 -36.71 -4.03
CA GLN A 147 -40.88 -35.47 -4.06
C GLN A 147 -39.97 -34.29 -3.76
N TYR A 148 -40.07 -33.28 -4.61
CA TYR A 148 -39.34 -32.03 -4.49
C TYR A 148 -40.37 -30.92 -4.37
N THR A 149 -40.38 -30.25 -3.22
CA THR A 149 -41.23 -29.08 -2.98
C THR A 149 -40.37 -27.84 -3.13
N VAL A 150 -40.68 -26.99 -4.10
CA VAL A 150 -39.97 -25.74 -4.36
C VAL A 150 -40.90 -24.57 -4.07
N VAL A 151 -40.44 -23.64 -3.25
CA VAL A 151 -41.12 -22.37 -2.98
C VAL A 151 -40.49 -21.31 -3.87
N LEU A 152 -41.28 -20.63 -4.69
CA LEU A 152 -40.81 -19.52 -5.53
C LEU A 152 -40.68 -18.25 -4.69
N LYS A 153 -39.75 -17.36 -5.06
CA LYS A 153 -39.66 -16.02 -4.46
C LYS A 153 -40.92 -15.20 -4.75
N ASP A 154 -41.23 -14.28 -3.85
CA ASP A 154 -42.28 -13.29 -4.05
C ASP A 154 -41.91 -12.27 -5.14
N ASP A 155 -42.95 -11.67 -5.74
CA ASP A 155 -42.84 -10.57 -6.72
C ASP A 155 -41.96 -10.86 -7.96
N LEU A 156 -41.77 -12.13 -8.31
CA LEU A 156 -41.10 -12.52 -9.55
C LEU A 156 -41.88 -12.06 -10.77
N LYS A 157 -41.18 -11.42 -11.71
CA LYS A 157 -41.76 -10.88 -12.94
C LYS A 157 -40.89 -11.21 -14.14
N TRP A 158 -41.54 -11.47 -15.26
CA TRP A 158 -40.93 -11.44 -16.58
C TRP A 158 -40.48 -10.02 -16.94
N GLN A 159 -39.63 -9.90 -17.96
CA GLN A 159 -39.14 -8.63 -18.48
C GLN A 159 -40.24 -7.69 -19.00
N ASP A 160 -41.41 -8.22 -19.33
CA ASP A 160 -42.60 -7.45 -19.74
C ASP A 160 -43.50 -7.03 -18.56
N GLY A 161 -43.15 -7.43 -17.33
CA GLY A 161 -43.88 -7.15 -16.10
C GLY A 161 -44.94 -8.18 -15.72
N ALA A 162 -45.18 -9.21 -16.53
CA ALA A 162 -46.10 -10.29 -16.16
C ALA A 162 -45.55 -11.08 -14.96
N PRO A 163 -46.38 -11.49 -13.98
CA PRO A 163 -45.92 -12.26 -12.84
C PRO A 163 -45.49 -13.66 -13.26
N ILE A 164 -44.40 -14.18 -12.67
CA ILE A 164 -43.97 -15.57 -12.80
C ILE A 164 -44.69 -16.41 -11.76
N THR A 165 -45.22 -17.56 -12.16
CA THR A 165 -45.98 -18.48 -11.29
C THR A 165 -45.48 -19.91 -11.42
N SER A 166 -46.00 -20.80 -10.57
CA SER A 166 -45.70 -22.24 -10.65
C SER A 166 -46.17 -22.91 -11.95
N LYS A 167 -46.95 -22.22 -12.80
CA LYS A 167 -47.36 -22.74 -14.12
C LYS A 167 -46.30 -22.53 -15.20
N ASP A 168 -45.32 -21.67 -14.95
CA ASP A 168 -44.31 -21.27 -15.92
C ASP A 168 -43.00 -22.08 -15.78
N VAL A 169 -42.94 -22.96 -14.79
CA VAL A 169 -41.75 -23.75 -14.39
C VAL A 169 -42.00 -25.25 -14.46
#